data_AF-A0A4U6XRA6-F1
#
_entry.id   AF-A0A4U6XRA6-F1
#
_cell.length_a   1.000
_cell.length_b   1.000
_cell.length_c   1.000
_cell.angle_alpha   90.00
_cell.angle_beta   90.00
_cell.angle_gamma   90.00
#
_symmetry.space_group_name_H-M   'P 1'
#
loop_
_entity.id
_entity.type
_entity.pdbx_description
1 polymer ?
#
loop_
_entity_poly.entity_id
_entity_poly.type
_entity_poly.pdbx_seq_one_letter_code
_entity_poly.pdbx_strand_id
1 'polypeptide(L)' 'MAMVRWVEEGVAPEHVTGTAFVDNTVGGGADYKRRHCRWPTRNVFKGRPGDFKNENTNSECVSN' A
#
# COMPACT_ATOMS: atom_id res chain seq x y z
N MET A 1 -0.05 10.95 9.30
CA MET A 1 -0.54 11.70 8.13
C MET A 1 0.62 11.90 7.16
N ALA A 2 0.61 11.25 5.99
CA ALA A 2 1.76 11.28 5.07
C ALA A 2 2.00 12.65 4.44
N MET A 3 0.94 13.41 4.12
CA MET A 3 1.06 14.75 3.53
C MET A 3 1.67 15.76 4.50
N VAL A 4 1.17 15.79 5.75
CA VAL A 4 1.67 16.69 6.80
C VAL A 4 3.16 16.45 7.03
N ARG A 5 3.56 15.18 7.17
CA ARG A 5 4.95 14.78 7.36
C ARG A 5 5.86 15.21 6.20
N TRP A 6 5.35 15.19 4.97
CA TRP A 6 6.10 15.69 3.83
C TRP A 6 6.31 17.21 3.90
N VAL A 7 5.25 17.96 4.22
CA VAL A 7 5.31 19.43 4.26
C VAL A 7 6.12 19.94 5.45
N GLU A 8 5.92 19.35 6.63
CA GLU A 8 6.49 19.84 7.89
C GLU A 8 7.88 19.27 8.19
N GLU A 9 8.14 18.01 7.81
CA GLU A 9 9.42 17.34 8.11
C GLU A 9 10.27 17.11 6.86
N GLY A 10 9.76 17.42 5.66
CA GLY A 10 10.46 17.14 4.39
C GLY A 10 10.50 15.65 4.04
N VAL A 11 9.77 14.79 4.76
CA VAL A 11 9.80 13.33 4.55
C VAL A 11 8.75 12.94 3.52
N ALA A 12 9.16 12.86 2.25
CA ALA A 12 8.29 12.42 1.17
C ALA A 12 7.90 10.92 1.34
N PRO A 13 6.63 10.56 1.16
CA PRO A 13 6.22 9.17 1.24
C PRO A 13 6.68 8.40 -0.01
N GLU A 14 7.39 7.30 0.19
CA GLU A 14 7.72 6.36 -0.89
C GLU A 14 6.47 5.61 -1.39
N HIS A 15 5.53 5.37 -0.48
CA HIS A 15 4.32 4.59 -0.71
C HIS A 15 3.14 5.20 0.03
N VAL A 16 1.93 4.98 -0.49
CA VAL A 16 0.68 5.30 0.21
C VAL A 16 -0.03 4.00 0.55
N THR A 17 -0.20 3.71 1.85
CA THR A 17 -0.92 2.50 2.30
C THR A 17 -2.42 2.72 2.24
N GLY A 18 -3.10 1.97 1.37
CA GLY A 18 -4.56 1.87 1.31
C GLY A 18 -5.07 0.69 2.12
N THR A 19 -6.27 0.83 2.70
CA THR A 19 -6.97 -0.25 3.41
C THR A 19 -8.27 -0.58 2.68
N ALA A 20 -8.47 -1.84 2.34
CA ALA A 20 -9.75 -2.36 1.88
C ALA A 20 -10.51 -2.93 3.08
N PHE A 21 -11.78 -2.58 3.22
CA PHE A 21 -12.63 -3.06 4.30
C PHE A 21 -13.35 -4.35 3.90
N VAL A 22 -13.66 -5.20 4.88
CA VAL A 22 -14.49 -6.39 4.68
C VAL A 22 -15.84 -5.96 4.11
N ASP A 23 -16.30 -6.65 3.07
CA ASP A 23 -17.54 -6.36 2.33
C ASP A 23 -17.67 -4.90 1.84
N ASN A 24 -16.55 -4.20 1.63
CA ASN A 24 -16.50 -2.77 1.31
C ASN A 24 -17.27 -1.88 2.30
N THR A 25 -17.50 -2.37 3.53
CA THR A 25 -18.24 -1.62 4.54
C THR A 25 -17.27 -0.77 5.35
N VAL A 26 -17.42 0.56 5.27
CA VAL A 26 -16.59 1.49 6.03
C VAL A 26 -16.74 1.20 7.53
N GLY A 27 -15.63 0.85 8.19
CA GLY A 27 -15.63 0.46 9.60
C GLY A 27 -15.77 -1.05 9.87
N GLY A 28 -16.02 -1.87 8.84
CA GLY A 28 -16.19 -3.34 8.93
C GLY A 28 -14.91 -4.16 9.19
N GLY A 29 -13.84 -3.53 9.68
CA GLY A 29 -12.52 -4.16 9.81
C GLY A 29 -11.73 -4.19 8.49
N ALA A 30 -10.40 -4.24 8.59
CA ALA A 30 -9.51 -4.27 7.43
C ALA A 30 -9.40 -5.69 6.87
N ASP A 31 -9.87 -5.90 5.63
CA ASP A 31 -9.72 -7.19 4.91
C ASP A 31 -8.27 -7.35 4.42
N TYR A 32 -7.74 -6.33 3.76
CA TYR A 32 -6.34 -6.29 3.36
C TYR A 32 -5.85 -4.86 3.21
N LYS A 33 -4.53 -4.70 3.21
CA LYS A 33 -3.86 -3.42 3.00
C LYS A 33 -2.85 -3.54 1.88
N ARG A 34 -2.72 -2.47 1.09
CA ARG A 34 -1.81 -2.44 -0.06
C ARG A 34 -1.02 -1.15 -0.10
N ARG A 35 0.29 -1.27 -0.35
CA ARG A 35 1.18 -0.13 -0.61
C ARG A 35 1.06 0.29 -2.08
N HIS A 36 0.46 1.44 -2.33
CA HIS A 36 0.39 2.02 -3.67
C HIS A 36 1.73 2.63 -4.03
N CYS A 37 2.21 2.27 -5.22
CA CYS A 37 3.47 2.73 -5.76
C CYS A 37 3.33 4.12 -6.39
N ARG A 38 4.36 4.94 -6.25
CA ARG A 38 4.44 6.23 -6.93
C ARG A 38 4.71 6.01 -8.43
N TRP A 39 3.98 6.71 -9.28
CA TRP A 39 4.29 6.74 -10.71
C TRP A 39 5.74 7.20 -10.95
N PRO A 40 6.50 6.60 -11.88
CA PRO A 40 6.12 5.61 -12.91
C PRO A 40 6.21 4.14 -12.47
N THR A 41 6.55 3.87 -11.21
CA THR A 41 6.73 2.49 -10.73
C THR A 41 5.41 1.72 -10.69
N ARG A 42 5.49 0.41 -10.94
CA ARG A 42 4.34 -0.50 -10.94
C ARG A 42 4.42 -1.45 -9.76
N ASN A 43 3.28 -1.72 -9.15
CA ASN A 43 3.16 -2.70 -8.07
C ASN A 43 3.16 -4.11 -8.66
N VAL A 44 4.20 -4.89 -8.36
CA VAL A 44 4.37 -6.28 -8.81
C VAL A 44 4.29 -7.22 -7.61
N PHE A 45 3.46 -8.25 -7.72
CA PHE A 45 3.33 -9.29 -6.71
C PHE A 45 4.56 -10.22 -6.74
N LYS A 46 5.25 -10.35 -5.61
CA LYS A 46 6.42 -11.22 -5.38
C LYS A 46 6.15 -12.36 -4.39
N GLY A 47 4.93 -12.43 -3.84
CA GLY A 47 4.55 -13.43 -2.84
C GLY A 47 4.29 -14.82 -3.39
N ARG A 48 4.03 -15.77 -2.49
CA ARG A 48 3.54 -17.10 -2.85
C ARG A 48 2.05 -17.04 -3.25
N PRO A 49 1.60 -17.91 -4.17
CA PRO A 49 0.17 -18.01 -4.50
C PRO A 49 -0.65 -18.25 -3.22
N GLY A 50 -1.65 -17.41 -2.97
CA GLY A 50 -2.51 -17.48 -1.77
C GLY A 50 -2.26 -16.40 -0.72
N ASP A 51 -1.11 -15.75 -0.72
CA ASP A 51 -0.76 -14.75 0.30
C ASP A 51 -1.00 -13.29 -0.13
N PHE A 52 -1.81 -13.05 -1.16
CA PHE A 52 -2.03 -11.72 -1.75
C PHE A 52 -2.66 -10.67 -0.83
N LYS A 53 -3.20 -11.09 0.32
CA LYS A 53 -3.77 -10.19 1.34
C LYS A 53 -2.74 -9.67 2.36
N ASN A 54 -1.52 -10.22 2.39
CA ASN A 54 -0.51 -9.83 3.37
C ASN A 54 0.16 -8.49 2.99
N GLU A 55 0.08 -7.52 3.92
CA GLU A 55 0.41 -6.10 3.74
C GLU A 55 1.90 -5.81 3.41
N ASN A 56 2.83 -6.62 3.92
CA ASN A 56 4.25 -6.23 4.00
C ASN A 56 5.23 -7.06 3.17
N THR A 57 4.81 -8.18 2.58
CA THR A 57 5.78 -9.18 2.10
C THR A 57 5.68 -9.48 0.62
N ASN A 58 4.57 -9.10 -0.02
CA ASN A 58 4.21 -9.73 -1.28
C ASN A 58 4.06 -8.78 -2.46
N SER A 59 4.26 -7.48 -2.29
CA SER A 59 4.25 -6.56 -3.43
C SER A 59 5.38 -5.55 -3.37
N GLU A 60 6.12 -5.45 -4.48
CA GLU A 60 7.27 -4.55 -4.65
C GLU A 60 6.96 -3.53 -5.75
N CYS A 61 7.42 -2.30 -5.57
CA CYS A 61 7.32 -1.25 -6.58
C CYS A 61 8.52 -1.34 -7.51
N VAL A 62 8.28 -1.68 -8.77
CA VAL A 62 9.33 -1.88 -9.77
C VAL A 62 9.20 -0.82 -10.84
N SER A 63 10.30 -0.12 -11.13
CA SER A 63 10.46 0.71 -12.33
C SER A 63 10.53 -0.23 -13.54
N ASN A 64 9.74 0.04 -14.56
CA ASN A 64 9.86 -0.62 -15.86
C ASN A 64 10.96 0.06 -16.68
#